data_AF-A0A0A9E2T7-F1
#
_entry.id   AF-A0A0A9E2T7-F1
#
_cell.length_a   1.000
_cell.length_b   1.000
_cell.length_c   1.000
_cell.angle_alpha   90.00
_cell.angle_beta   90.00
_cell.angle_gamma   90.00
#
_symmetry.space_group_name_H-M   'P 1'
#
loop_
_entity.id
_entity.type
_entity.pdbx_description
1 polymer ?
#
loop_
_entity_poly.entity_id
_entity_poly.type
_entity_poly.pdbx_seq_one_letter_code
_entity_poly.pdbx_strand_id
1 'polypeptide(L)' 'MESRVETAVGSGYGCGGWETPKREECRIPSTLPCPAAPRKAVPDFGKRRSPPKNGYFQPPDLEALFALAPRRQASSCA' A
#
# COMPACT_ATOMS: atom_id res chain seq x y z
N MET A 1 55.35 -3.39 -27.29
CA MET A 1 54.49 -4.52 -26.86
C MET A 1 53.14 -3.92 -26.52
N GLU A 2 52.32 -3.67 -27.54
CA GLU A 2 50.99 -3.09 -27.33
C GLU A 2 50.01 -4.24 -27.07
N SER A 3 49.67 -4.46 -25.79
CA SER A 3 48.62 -5.40 -25.42
C SER A 3 47.30 -4.66 -25.30
N ARG A 4 46.49 -4.86 -26.33
CA ARG A 4 45.14 -4.33 -26.57
C ARG A 4 44.20 -4.59 -25.40
N VAL A 5 43.45 -3.57 -25.01
CA VAL A 5 42.28 -3.65 -24.12
C VAL A 5 41.18 -4.44 -24.82
N GLU A 6 40.75 -5.56 -24.25
CA GLU A 6 39.52 -6.25 -24.67
C GLU A 6 38.39 -5.92 -23.69
N THR A 7 37.61 -4.90 -24.02
CA THR A 7 36.30 -4.67 -23.41
C THR A 7 35.28 -5.62 -24.05
N ALA A 8 34.89 -6.66 -23.31
CA ALA A 8 33.76 -7.50 -23.67
C ALA A 8 32.45 -6.75 -23.39
N VAL A 9 31.81 -6.23 -24.44
CA VAL A 9 30.41 -5.79 -24.39
C VAL A 9 29.55 -7.06 -24.37
N GLY A 10 29.21 -7.53 -23.18
CA GLY A 10 28.21 -8.59 -23.00
C GLY A 10 26.80 -8.01 -23.03
N SER A 11 26.16 -8.02 -24.20
CA SER A 11 24.70 -7.91 -24.29
C SER A 11 24.11 -9.29 -23.99
N GLY A 12 23.46 -9.42 -22.83
CA GLY A 12 22.79 -10.65 -22.42
C GLY A 12 21.46 -10.31 -21.77
N TYR A 13 20.36 -10.52 -22.50
CA TYR A 13 19.00 -10.52 -21.95
C TYR A 13 18.83 -11.77 -21.08
N GLY A 14 19.34 -11.72 -19.86
CA GLY A 14 19.27 -12.81 -18.90
C GLY A 14 17.97 -12.74 -18.10
N CYS A 15 17.37 -13.90 -17.88
CA CYS A 15 16.54 -14.21 -16.72
C CYS A 15 17.38 -14.11 -15.42
N GLY A 16 17.93 -12.92 -15.16
CA GLY A 16 18.63 -12.56 -13.93
C GLY A 16 17.63 -11.91 -13.00
N GLY A 17 17.39 -12.54 -11.85
CA GLY A 17 16.39 -12.08 -10.89
C GLY A 17 16.66 -10.69 -10.33
N TRP A 18 15.80 -10.29 -9.39
CA TRP A 18 15.94 -9.06 -8.60
C TRP A 18 17.09 -9.23 -7.60
N GLU A 19 18.33 -9.01 -8.05
CA GLU A 19 19.53 -9.10 -7.21
C GLU A 19 19.99 -7.70 -6.78
N THR A 20 20.28 -7.54 -5.48
CA THR A 20 20.82 -6.30 -4.92
C THR A 20 22.17 -5.96 -5.55
N PRO A 21 22.37 -4.74 -6.09
CA PRO A 21 23.65 -4.31 -6.63
C PRO A 21 24.80 -4.49 -5.64
N LYS A 22 25.88 -5.15 -6.08
CA LYS A 22 27.07 -5.47 -5.25
C LYS A 22 28.15 -4.38 -5.28
N ARG A 23 28.08 -3.42 -6.22
CA ARG A 23 29.01 -2.29 -6.31
C ARG A 23 28.88 -1.41 -5.07
N GLU A 24 30.00 -0.98 -4.51
CA GLU A 24 30.05 -0.21 -3.26
C GLU A 24 29.20 1.07 -3.32
N GLU A 25 29.27 1.79 -4.44
CA GLU A 25 28.51 3.02 -4.69
C GLU A 25 26.97 2.84 -4.69
N CYS A 26 26.48 1.62 -4.90
CA CYS A 26 25.05 1.28 -4.91
C CYS A 26 24.64 0.37 -3.75
N ARG A 27 25.59 -0.05 -2.89
CA ARG A 27 25.33 -1.01 -1.82
C ARG A 27 24.62 -0.32 -0.66
N ILE A 28 23.50 -0.88 -0.22
CA ILE A 28 22.82 -0.40 0.98
C ILE A 28 23.76 -0.61 2.18
N PRO A 29 24.04 0.43 2.98
CA PRO A 29 24.89 0.29 4.16
C PRO A 29 24.30 -0.75 5.12
N SER A 30 25.15 -1.67 5.59
CA SER A 30 24.74 -2.79 6.46
C SER A 30 24.28 -2.35 7.85
N THR A 31 24.69 -1.16 8.28
CA THR A 31 24.40 -0.62 9.60
C THR A 31 23.83 0.78 9.46
N LEU A 32 22.51 0.86 9.38
CA LEU A 32 21.79 2.10 9.66
C LEU A 32 21.42 2.08 11.16
N PRO A 33 21.75 3.14 11.92
CA PRO A 33 21.25 3.25 13.29
C PRO A 33 19.72 3.25 13.24
N CYS A 34 19.10 2.37 14.03
CA CYS A 34 17.65 2.38 14.16
C CYS A 34 17.23 3.75 14.69
N PRO A 35 16.24 4.43 14.08
CA PRO A 35 15.73 5.67 14.64
C PRO A 35 15.25 5.43 16.08
N ALA A 36 15.36 6.46 16.93
CA ALA A 36 14.91 6.36 18.31
C ALA A 36 13.45 5.86 18.36
N ALA A 37 13.17 4.94 19.29
CA ALA A 37 11.84 4.35 19.41
C ALA A 37 10.77 5.44 19.56
N PRO A 38 9.65 5.35 18.82
CA PRO A 38 8.54 6.27 18.99
C PRO A 38 8.10 6.30 20.45
N ARG A 39 7.98 7.50 21.04
CA ARG A 39 7.45 7.63 22.40
C ARG A 39 5.98 7.26 22.39
N LYS A 40 5.56 6.43 23.35
CA LYS A 40 4.14 6.16 23.58
C LYS A 40 3.44 7.50 23.86
N ALA A 41 2.44 7.84 23.05
CA ALA A 41 1.55 8.95 23.37
C ALA A 41 0.77 8.58 24.64
N VAL A 42 0.71 9.49 25.61
CA VAL A 42 -0.25 9.37 26.71
C VAL A 42 -1.63 9.53 26.06
N PRO A 43 -2.54 8.56 26.17
CA PRO A 43 -3.87 8.72 25.63
C PRO A 43 -4.52 9.89 26.35
N ASP A 44 -4.94 10.90 25.60
CA ASP A 44 -5.78 11.96 26.13
C ASP A 44 -7.17 11.35 26.34
N PHE A 45 -7.37 10.73 27.50
CA PHE A 45 -8.67 10.24 27.97
C PHE A 45 -9.58 11.42 28.38
N GLY A 46 -9.60 12.47 27.56
CA GLY A 46 -10.58 13.54 27.69
C GLY A 46 -11.99 12.96 27.85
N LYS A 47 -12.90 13.75 28.43
CA LYS A 47 -14.29 13.31 28.72
C LYS A 47 -14.85 12.53 27.53
N ARG A 48 -15.23 11.28 27.79
CA ARG A 48 -15.86 10.38 26.80
C ARG A 48 -16.90 11.19 26.04
N ARG A 49 -16.63 11.47 24.76
CA ARG A 49 -17.56 12.22 23.92
C ARG A 49 -18.84 11.39 23.86
N SER A 50 -19.97 12.01 24.24
CA SER A 50 -21.25 11.36 24.10
C SER A 50 -21.49 10.99 22.63
N PRO A 51 -22.19 9.88 22.34
CA PRO A 51 -22.60 9.58 20.99
C PRO A 51 -23.31 10.77 20.35
N PRO A 52 -23.12 11.02 19.04
CA PRO A 52 -23.89 12.01 18.32
C PRO A 52 -25.39 11.79 18.54
N LYS A 53 -26.12 12.88 18.76
CA LYS A 53 -27.58 12.85 19.03
C LYS A 53 -28.38 12.11 17.95
N ASN A 54 -27.83 12.06 16.74
CA ASN A 54 -28.51 11.57 15.55
C ASN A 54 -28.01 10.17 15.14
N GLY A 55 -27.28 9.49 16.02
CA GLY A 55 -26.52 8.30 15.67
C GLY A 55 -25.27 8.61 14.83
N TYR A 56 -24.37 7.63 14.72
CA TYR A 56 -23.18 7.72 13.88
C TYR A 56 -23.47 7.42 12.41
N PHE A 57 -24.48 6.58 12.17
CA PHE A 57 -24.91 6.17 10.86
C PHE A 57 -26.31 6.73 10.62
N GLN A 58 -26.45 7.51 9.56
CA GLN A 58 -27.72 8.03 9.09
C GLN A 58 -28.01 7.32 7.77
N PRO A 59 -28.66 6.14 7.80
CA PRO A 59 -28.97 5.43 6.57
C PRO A 59 -29.86 6.30 5.68
N PRO A 60 -29.65 6.29 4.36
CA PRO A 60 -30.63 6.82 3.43
C PRO A 60 -31.94 6.03 3.54
N ASP A 61 -33.05 6.69 3.20
CA ASP A 61 -34.35 6.02 3.13
C ASP A 61 -34.32 4.93 2.04
N LEU A 62 -34.59 3.69 2.45
CA LEU A 62 -34.56 2.54 1.55
C LEU A 62 -35.67 2.62 0.51
N GLU A 63 -36.84 3.13 0.88
CA GLU A 63 -37.97 3.25 -0.05
C GLU A 63 -37.65 4.25 -1.17
N ALA A 64 -37.03 5.39 -0.83
CA ALA A 64 -36.51 6.32 -1.82
C ALA A 64 -35.46 5.69 -2.75
N LEU A 65 -34.61 4.78 -2.25
CA LEU A 65 -33.61 4.09 -3.09
C LEU A 65 -34.25 3.13 -4.11
N PHE A 66 -35.33 2.44 -3.72
CA PHE A 66 -35.99 1.47 -4.60
C PHE A 66 -37.09 2.08 -5.46
N ALA A 67 -37.64 3.25 -5.10
CA ALA A 67 -38.66 3.95 -5.88
C ALA A 67 -38.13 4.59 -7.18
N LEU A 68 -36.82 4.86 -7.26
CA LEU A 68 -36.22 5.59 -8.38
C LEU A 68 -35.89 4.73 -9.62
N ALA A 69 -35.98 3.41 -9.53
CA ALA A 69 -35.65 2.53 -10.65
C ALA A 69 -36.68 1.40 -10.81
N PRO A 70 -37.30 1.25 -11.99
CA PRO A 70 -38.02 0.02 -12.34
C PRO A 70 -37.07 -1.18 -12.20
N ARG A 71 -37.33 -2.04 -11.21
CA ARG A 71 -36.53 -3.24 -10.99
C ARG A 71 -36.78 -4.23 -12.12
N ARG A 72 -35.76 -4.56 -12.92
CA ARG A 72 -35.82 -5.75 -13.79
C ARG A 72 -35.84 -6.98 -12.87
N GLN A 73 -37.00 -7.63 -12.75
CA GLN A 73 -37.09 -8.90 -12.07
C GLN A 73 -36.28 -9.94 -12.85
N ALA A 74 -35.33 -10.58 -12.19
CA ALA A 74 -34.74 -11.83 -12.69
C ALA A 74 -35.62 -12.96 -12.17
N SER A 75 -36.31 -13.67 -13.06
CA SER A 75 -37.00 -14.91 -12.69
C SER A 75 -35.94 -15.97 -12.39
N SER A 76 -35.85 -16.44 -11.15
CA SER A 76 -35.15 -17.68 -10.85
C SER A 76 -36.00 -18.85 -11.35
N CYS A 77 -35.46 -19.66 -12.25
CA CYS A 77 -36.06 -20.96 -12.58
C CYS A 77 -35.96 -21.90 -11.36
N ALA A 78 -37.04 -22.66 -11.15
CA ALA A 78 -37.16 -23.70 -10.13
C ALA A 78 -36.47 -25.00 -10.58
#